data_AF-X0KY51-F1
#
_entry.id   AF-X0KY51-F1
#
_cell.length_a   1.000
_cell.length_b   1.000
_cell.length_c   1.000
_cell.angle_alpha   90.00
_cell.angle_beta   90.00
_cell.angle_gamma   90.00
#
_symmetry.space_group_name_H-M   'P 1'
#
loop_
_entity.id
_entity.type
_entity.pdbx_description
1 polymer ?
#
loop_
_entity_poly.entity_id
_entity_poly.type
_entity_poly.pdbx_seq_one_letter_code
_entity_poly.pdbx_strand_id
1 'polypeptide(L)'
;MSNRKRSRSVGEENRAECPFTISYAPDPSRADQERYKNKKRKRDGQDDDKRVQIQISPFSPTGSFETHDTMDLYYTVEPGKRWQDMTRYNSFVLNSIKYYSEGFVYVANESTVEHQKATNDGKGGYKKSNDEWVARILEIRASDEHHVYARVYWMYWPDELPPGTIDRKKTVQGRQPYHGTNELIASNHMDIINVVSVTAPAIVNQWIESDDEEIQGALYWRQAYDCCKPQLSSVGIICKCEAPANPDKMLIGCTSSECEQTHRAFEGEI
;
A
#
# COMPACT_ATOMS: atom_id res chain seq x y z
N MET A 1 -5.96 -11.58 -17.31
CA MET A 1 -4.68 -10.95 -17.72
C MET A 1 -3.89 -10.74 -16.44
N SER A 2 -2.76 -11.44 -16.30
CA SER A 2 -2.00 -11.42 -15.05
C SER A 2 -1.35 -10.05 -14.90
N ASN A 3 -1.80 -9.25 -13.94
CA ASN A 3 -1.03 -8.09 -13.51
C ASN A 3 0.36 -8.58 -13.14
N ARG A 4 1.38 -7.97 -13.74
CA ARG A 4 2.78 -8.29 -13.49
C ARG A 4 2.99 -8.11 -11.99
N LYS A 5 3.15 -9.24 -11.29
CA LYS A 5 3.73 -9.29 -9.95
C LYS A 5 4.94 -8.36 -9.98
N ARG A 6 5.09 -7.49 -8.97
CA ARG A 6 6.39 -6.86 -8.67
C ARG A 6 7.43 -7.97 -8.83
N SER A 7 8.32 -7.84 -9.81
CA SER A 7 9.05 -9.00 -10.33
C SER A 7 9.83 -9.64 -9.19
N ARG A 8 9.37 -10.81 -8.75
CA ARG A 8 10.13 -11.68 -7.87
C ARG A 8 11.18 -12.36 -8.76
N SER A 9 12.24 -11.63 -9.09
CA SER A 9 13.42 -12.19 -9.75
C SER A 9 14.06 -13.21 -8.82
N VAL A 10 14.47 -14.33 -9.40
CA VAL A 10 14.98 -15.52 -8.74
C VAL A 10 16.32 -15.23 -8.09
N GLY A 11 16.40 -15.56 -6.80
CA GLY A 11 17.55 -15.41 -5.91
C GLY A 11 17.16 -16.02 -4.56
N GLU A 12 16.89 -17.32 -4.56
CA GLU A 12 16.09 -18.04 -3.55
C GLU A 12 16.79 -18.28 -2.20
N GLU A 13 18.09 -18.02 -2.02
CA GLU A 13 18.78 -18.52 -0.81
C GLU A 13 18.71 -17.61 0.43
N ASN A 14 18.19 -16.38 0.34
CA ASN A 14 18.22 -15.45 1.49
C ASN A 14 16.90 -14.69 1.74
N ARG A 15 15.81 -15.10 1.11
CA ARG A 15 14.51 -14.49 1.36
C ARG A 15 13.83 -15.18 2.53
N ALA A 16 13.16 -14.38 3.36
CA ALA A 16 12.21 -14.88 4.31
C ALA A 16 11.13 -15.68 3.56
N GLU A 17 11.20 -17.01 3.62
CA GLU A 17 10.30 -17.88 2.86
C GLU A 17 8.85 -17.62 3.28
N CYS A 18 7.98 -17.46 2.28
CA CYS A 18 6.54 -17.39 2.48
C CYS A 18 5.83 -18.38 1.55
N PRO A 19 5.17 -19.41 2.10
CA PRO A 19 4.53 -20.45 1.30
C PRO A 19 3.14 -20.04 0.79
N PHE A 20 2.68 -18.82 1.09
CA PHE A 20 1.34 -18.36 0.77
C PHE A 20 1.34 -17.40 -0.42
N THR A 21 0.32 -17.48 -1.26
CA THR A 21 0.11 -16.56 -2.38
C THR A 21 -1.33 -16.05 -2.39
N ILE A 22 -1.49 -14.76 -2.71
CA ILE A 22 -2.80 -14.14 -2.94
C ILE A 22 -3.17 -14.25 -4.42
N SER A 23 -4.43 -14.60 -4.69
CA SER A 23 -5.04 -14.49 -6.01
C SER A 23 -6.28 -13.62 -5.95
N TYR A 24 -6.42 -12.69 -6.90
CA TYR A 24 -7.61 -11.84 -6.99
C TYR A 24 -8.73 -12.53 -7.76
N ALA A 25 -9.93 -12.47 -7.22
CA ALA A 25 -11.14 -12.91 -7.88
C ALA A 25 -11.86 -11.69 -8.48
N PRO A 26 -12.52 -11.84 -9.64
CA PRO A 26 -13.40 -10.80 -10.16
C PRO A 26 -14.54 -10.53 -9.17
N ASP A 27 -15.08 -9.31 -9.21
CA ASP A 27 -16.23 -8.93 -8.38
C ASP A 27 -17.38 -9.93 -8.59
N PRO A 28 -17.80 -10.66 -7.54
CA PRO A 28 -18.91 -11.58 -7.63
C PRO A 28 -20.18 -10.79 -7.95
N SER A 29 -21.05 -11.38 -8.76
CA SER A 29 -22.32 -10.75 -9.13
C SER A 29 -23.15 -10.42 -7.88
N ARG A 30 -24.08 -9.47 -7.95
CA ARG A 30 -24.97 -9.15 -6.81
C ARG A 30 -25.68 -10.38 -6.23
N ALA A 31 -26.06 -11.34 -7.09
CA ALA A 31 -26.67 -12.61 -6.67
C ALA A 31 -25.68 -13.49 -5.89
N ASP A 32 -24.41 -13.50 -6.28
CA ASP A 32 -23.35 -14.23 -5.57
C ASP A 32 -23.03 -13.57 -4.23
N GLN A 33 -22.99 -12.23 -4.18
CA GLN A 33 -22.79 -11.49 -2.93
C GLN A 33 -23.88 -11.79 -1.89
N GLU A 34 -25.15 -11.88 -2.30
CA GLU A 34 -26.25 -12.29 -1.44
C GLU A 34 -26.12 -13.76 -0.98
N ARG A 35 -25.70 -14.66 -1.87
CA ARG A 35 -25.41 -16.06 -1.52
C ARG A 35 -24.26 -16.17 -0.51
N TYR A 36 -23.19 -15.40 -0.65
CA TYR A 36 -22.06 -15.37 0.30
C TYR A 36 -22.49 -14.84 1.67
N LYS A 37 -23.31 -13.78 1.72
CA LYS A 37 -23.89 -13.26 2.98
C LYS A 37 -24.76 -14.30 3.67
N ASN A 38 -25.58 -15.04 2.92
CA ASN A 38 -26.44 -16.10 3.45
C ASN A 38 -25.66 -17.36 3.88
N LYS A 39 -24.59 -17.74 3.15
CA LYS A 39 -23.68 -18.82 3.57
C LYS A 39 -22.85 -18.47 4.80
N LYS A 40 -22.51 -17.20 5.05
CA LYS A 40 -21.86 -16.78 6.31
C LYS A 40 -22.74 -17.03 7.54
N ARG A 41 -24.08 -17.11 7.37
CA ARG A 41 -25.06 -17.41 8.43
C ARG A 41 -25.24 -18.91 8.71
N LYS A 42 -24.96 -19.80 7.75
CA LYS A 42 -24.96 -21.25 7.96
C LYS A 42 -23.52 -21.74 8.10
N ARG A 43 -23.02 -21.73 9.35
CA ARG A 43 -21.80 -22.44 9.73
C ARG A 43 -22.11 -23.93 9.77
N ASP A 44 -21.93 -24.62 8.66
CA ASP A 44 -21.71 -26.06 8.66
C ASP A 44 -20.76 -26.39 7.52
N GLY A 45 -19.73 -27.16 7.85
CA GLY A 45 -18.52 -27.32 7.07
C GLY A 45 -18.68 -28.16 5.81
N GLN A 46 -17.50 -28.41 5.24
CA GLN A 46 -17.19 -29.23 4.07
C GLN A 46 -17.08 -28.41 2.77
N ASP A 47 -15.82 -28.20 2.38
CA ASP A 47 -15.31 -27.53 1.15
C ASP A 47 -15.07 -26.01 1.21
N ASP A 48 -14.26 -25.56 2.20
CA ASP A 48 -13.91 -24.14 2.45
C ASP A 48 -12.55 -23.71 1.83
N ASP A 49 -11.86 -24.59 1.08
CA ASP A 49 -10.48 -24.36 0.64
C ASP A 49 -10.36 -23.27 -0.45
N LYS A 50 -11.45 -23.03 -1.20
CA LYS A 50 -11.52 -22.02 -2.28
C LYS A 50 -12.51 -20.89 -2.00
N ARG A 51 -12.81 -20.62 -0.73
CA ARG A 51 -13.77 -19.56 -0.40
C ARG A 51 -13.18 -18.19 -0.65
N VAL A 52 -13.73 -17.51 -1.66
CA VAL A 52 -13.45 -16.10 -1.94
C VAL A 52 -13.77 -15.26 -0.71
N GLN A 53 -12.78 -14.52 -0.24
CA GLN A 53 -12.86 -13.58 0.87
C GLN A 53 -12.96 -12.16 0.34
N ILE A 54 -13.58 -11.27 1.12
CA ILE A 54 -13.64 -9.84 0.82
C ILE A 54 -12.73 -9.09 1.79
N GLN A 55 -11.87 -8.22 1.28
CA GLN A 55 -11.12 -7.23 2.04
C GLN A 55 -11.70 -5.86 1.73
N ILE A 56 -12.30 -5.23 2.73
CA ILE A 56 -12.69 -3.82 2.66
C ILE A 56 -11.41 -2.98 2.74
N SER A 57 -11.26 -2.01 1.87
CA SER A 57 -10.09 -1.11 1.87
C SER A 57 -9.98 -0.36 3.20
N PRO A 58 -8.82 -0.38 3.88
CA PRO A 58 -8.56 0.46 5.05
C PRO A 58 -8.16 1.89 4.65
N PHE A 59 -8.05 2.17 3.35
CA PHE A 59 -7.67 3.46 2.80
C PHE A 59 -8.89 4.15 2.19
N SER A 60 -9.13 5.38 2.63
CA SER A 60 -10.20 6.25 2.15
C SER A 60 -9.57 7.55 1.62
N PRO A 61 -9.02 7.55 0.38
CA PRO A 61 -8.48 8.78 -0.21
C PRO A 61 -9.56 9.87 -0.27
N THR A 62 -9.16 11.14 -0.19
CA THR A 62 -10.09 12.28 -0.28
C THR A 62 -10.66 12.45 -1.69
N GLY A 63 -9.89 12.09 -2.71
CA GLY A 63 -10.36 12.04 -4.08
C GLY A 63 -11.08 10.74 -4.44
N SER A 64 -11.44 10.64 -5.71
CA SER A 64 -12.22 9.55 -6.29
C SER A 64 -11.51 8.88 -7.46
N PHE A 65 -11.86 7.63 -7.74
CA PHE A 65 -11.49 6.95 -8.98
C PHE A 65 -12.56 7.24 -10.05
N GLU A 66 -12.18 7.28 -11.33
CA GLU A 66 -13.16 7.57 -12.39
C GLU A 66 -14.04 6.35 -12.71
N THR A 67 -13.52 5.14 -12.45
CA THR A 67 -14.15 3.89 -12.91
C THR A 67 -14.89 3.12 -11.82
N HIS A 68 -14.70 3.48 -10.55
CA HIS A 68 -15.25 2.76 -9.40
C HIS A 68 -15.19 3.59 -8.11
N ASP A 69 -15.91 3.17 -7.07
CA ASP A 69 -16.02 3.95 -5.83
C ASP A 69 -15.06 3.47 -4.73
N THR A 70 -14.72 2.17 -4.70
CA THR A 70 -13.92 1.58 -3.61
C THR A 70 -12.80 0.68 -4.13
N MET A 71 -11.72 0.60 -3.36
CA MET A 71 -10.62 -0.33 -3.60
C MET A 71 -10.83 -1.68 -2.90
N ASP A 72 -12.08 -2.08 -2.68
CA ASP A 72 -12.39 -3.36 -2.04
C ASP A 72 -11.98 -4.51 -2.97
N LEU A 73 -11.47 -5.59 -2.38
CA LEU A 73 -10.97 -6.72 -3.15
C LEU A 73 -11.58 -8.03 -2.72
N TYR A 74 -11.90 -8.84 -3.72
CA TYR A 74 -12.18 -10.25 -3.57
C TYR A 74 -10.92 -11.05 -3.82
N TYR A 75 -10.54 -11.91 -2.89
CA TYR A 75 -9.29 -12.66 -2.96
C TYR A 75 -9.39 -14.05 -2.37
N THR A 76 -8.45 -14.90 -2.76
CA THR A 76 -8.19 -16.20 -2.14
C THR A 76 -6.73 -16.28 -1.71
N VAL A 77 -6.47 -17.10 -0.69
CA VAL A 77 -5.12 -17.44 -0.23
C VAL A 77 -4.87 -18.88 -0.62
N GLU A 78 -3.72 -19.18 -1.23
CA GLU A 78 -3.27 -20.55 -1.47
C GLU A 78 -1.91 -20.81 -0.80
N PRO A 79 -1.73 -21.93 -0.06
CA PRO A 79 -2.73 -22.94 0.29
C PRO A 79 -3.76 -22.44 1.32
N GLY A 80 -5.06 -22.50 0.98
CA GLY A 80 -6.15 -21.89 1.75
C GLY A 80 -6.35 -22.49 3.12
N LYS A 81 -6.44 -23.83 3.20
CA LYS A 81 -6.62 -24.58 4.45
C LYS A 81 -5.51 -24.30 5.46
N ARG A 82 -4.25 -24.34 5.01
CA ARG A 82 -3.10 -24.05 5.87
C ARG A 82 -3.19 -22.63 6.44
N TRP A 83 -3.60 -21.65 5.64
CA TRP A 83 -3.80 -20.28 6.11
C TRP A 83 -4.96 -20.20 7.12
N GLN A 84 -6.07 -20.88 6.84
CA GLN A 84 -7.27 -20.88 7.68
C GLN A 84 -7.05 -21.55 9.04
N ASP A 85 -6.26 -22.62 9.08
CA ASP A 85 -5.93 -23.38 10.30
C ASP A 85 -4.99 -22.62 11.24
N MET A 86 -4.32 -21.55 10.77
CA MET A 86 -3.44 -20.74 11.61
C MET A 86 -4.21 -19.83 12.56
N THR A 87 -3.64 -19.65 13.76
CA THR A 87 -4.19 -18.77 14.79
C THR A 87 -3.99 -17.31 14.40
N ARG A 88 -5.03 -16.49 14.55
CA ARG A 88 -4.98 -15.04 14.33
C ARG A 88 -4.48 -14.33 15.57
N TYR A 89 -3.62 -13.34 15.38
CA TYR A 89 -3.08 -12.50 16.45
C TYR A 89 -3.32 -11.02 16.14
N ASN A 90 -3.37 -10.20 17.20
CA ASN A 90 -3.43 -8.74 17.05
C ASN A 90 -2.02 -8.12 16.90
N SER A 91 -0.97 -8.87 17.26
CA SER A 91 0.40 -8.36 17.27
C SER A 91 1.43 -9.49 17.19
N PHE A 92 2.64 -9.17 16.73
CA PHE A 92 3.82 -10.02 16.87
C PHE A 92 4.98 -9.21 17.46
N VAL A 93 6.01 -9.89 17.95
CA VAL A 93 7.25 -9.27 18.48
C VAL A 93 8.42 -9.74 17.63
N LEU A 94 9.24 -8.80 17.15
CA LEU A 94 10.46 -9.06 16.40
C LEU A 94 11.55 -8.10 16.88
N ASN A 95 12.72 -8.63 17.22
CA ASN A 95 13.86 -7.86 17.75
C ASN A 95 13.47 -6.94 18.92
N SER A 96 12.68 -7.46 19.87
CA SER A 96 12.14 -6.74 21.03
C SER A 96 11.20 -5.56 20.71
N ILE A 97 10.79 -5.40 19.46
CA ILE A 97 9.80 -4.41 19.02
C ILE A 97 8.48 -5.13 18.75
N LYS A 98 7.39 -4.55 19.26
CA LYS A 98 6.04 -5.09 19.06
C LYS A 98 5.34 -4.38 17.91
N TYR A 99 4.77 -5.16 17.01
CA TYR A 99 4.07 -4.72 15.82
C TYR A 99 2.60 -5.11 15.93
N TYR A 100 1.69 -4.22 15.56
CA TYR A 100 0.26 -4.43 15.66
C TYR A 100 -0.38 -4.57 14.29
N SER A 101 -1.53 -5.26 14.25
CA SER A 101 -2.42 -5.18 13.10
C SER A 101 -2.79 -3.72 12.82
N GLU A 102 -3.05 -3.40 11.55
CA GLU A 102 -3.33 -2.05 11.04
C GLU A 102 -2.14 -1.07 11.05
N GLY A 103 -1.03 -1.38 11.71
CA GLY A 103 0.19 -0.59 11.70
C GLY A 103 0.95 -0.63 10.38
N PHE A 104 1.86 0.33 10.19
CA PHE A 104 2.75 0.38 9.03
C PHE A 104 4.16 -0.12 9.39
N VAL A 105 4.81 -0.77 8.44
CA VAL A 105 6.13 -1.37 8.60
C VAL A 105 7.00 -1.12 7.38
N TYR A 106 8.31 -0.99 7.61
CA TYR A 106 9.33 -1.16 6.60
C TYR A 106 9.62 -2.65 6.41
N VAL A 107 9.80 -3.05 5.17
CA VAL A 107 10.06 -4.43 4.76
C VAL A 107 11.30 -4.45 3.89
N ALA A 108 12.22 -5.36 4.20
CA ALA A 108 13.44 -5.55 3.43
C ALA A 108 13.10 -5.94 1.98
N ASN A 109 13.85 -5.38 1.04
CA ASN A 109 13.77 -5.71 -0.38
C ASN A 109 15.11 -6.27 -0.87
N GLU A 110 15.22 -6.60 -2.16
CA GLU A 110 16.45 -7.17 -2.73
C GLU A 110 17.66 -6.25 -2.48
N SER A 111 17.51 -4.93 -2.68
CA SER A 111 18.61 -3.99 -2.53
C SER A 111 19.06 -3.83 -1.08
N THR A 112 18.14 -3.81 -0.10
CA THR A 112 18.55 -3.73 1.31
C THR A 112 19.21 -5.02 1.80
N VAL A 113 18.79 -6.18 1.31
CA VAL A 113 19.45 -7.46 1.59
C VAL A 113 20.86 -7.49 0.99
N GLU A 114 21.04 -7.01 -0.24
CA GLU A 114 22.36 -6.91 -0.90
C GLU A 114 23.30 -5.94 -0.18
N HIS A 115 22.80 -4.76 0.22
CA HIS A 115 23.59 -3.78 0.97
C HIS A 115 24.01 -4.31 2.35
N GLN A 116 23.13 -5.00 3.07
CA GLN A 116 23.48 -5.63 4.35
C GLN A 116 24.62 -6.65 4.19
N LYS A 117 24.61 -7.45 3.12
CA LYS A 117 25.70 -8.38 2.79
C LYS A 117 27.02 -7.65 2.56
N ALA A 118 27.00 -6.55 1.82
CA ALA A 118 28.20 -5.75 1.53
C ALA A 118 28.76 -5.03 2.78
N THR A 119 27.90 -4.66 3.74
CA THR A 119 28.32 -3.96 4.97
C THR A 119 28.79 -4.88 6.10
N ASN A 120 28.54 -6.19 6.01
CA ASN A 120 29.03 -7.18 6.99
C ASN A 120 30.57 -7.33 6.98
N ASP A 121 31.29 -6.68 6.06
CA ASP A 121 32.75 -6.50 6.09
C ASP A 121 33.24 -5.38 7.05
N GLY A 122 32.40 -4.95 7.99
CA GLY A 122 32.87 -4.56 9.33
C GLY A 122 32.85 -3.08 9.71
N LYS A 123 32.46 -2.14 8.84
CA LYS A 123 32.31 -0.72 9.25
C LYS A 123 31.30 0.04 8.38
N GLY A 124 30.00 -0.12 8.65
CA GLY A 124 28.98 0.75 8.05
C GLY A 124 27.68 0.67 8.84
N GLY A 125 27.32 1.74 9.56
CA GLY A 125 26.00 1.84 10.18
C GLY A 125 24.91 1.74 9.13
N TYR A 126 23.80 1.05 9.46
CA TYR A 126 22.62 0.95 8.62
C TYR A 126 22.09 2.36 8.30
N LYS A 127 22.40 2.87 7.10
CA LYS A 127 21.77 4.08 6.57
C LYS A 127 20.46 3.63 5.97
N LYS A 128 19.35 3.96 6.63
CA LYS A 128 18.00 3.77 6.12
C LYS A 128 17.90 4.48 4.77
N SER A 129 17.92 3.74 3.67
CA SER A 129 17.66 4.30 2.35
C SER A 129 16.16 4.51 2.21
N ASN A 130 15.76 5.55 1.47
CA ASN A 130 14.37 5.75 1.06
C ASN A 130 13.85 4.66 0.11
N ASP A 131 14.60 3.57 -0.07
CA ASP A 131 14.33 2.50 -1.01
C ASP A 131 13.65 1.30 -0.34
N GLU A 132 13.53 1.28 1.01
CA GLU A 132 12.79 0.21 1.68
C GLU A 132 11.31 0.22 1.31
N TRP A 133 10.74 -0.99 1.19
CA TRP A 133 9.31 -1.12 0.92
C TRP A 133 8.52 -0.82 2.18
N VAL A 134 7.40 -0.13 2.02
CA VAL A 134 6.48 0.17 3.12
C VAL A 134 5.20 -0.62 2.93
N ALA A 135 4.67 -1.17 4.01
CA ALA A 135 3.44 -1.95 3.98
C ALA A 135 2.53 -1.64 5.17
N ARG A 136 1.23 -1.76 4.97
CA ARG A 136 0.21 -1.75 6.04
C ARG A 136 -0.20 -3.17 6.39
N ILE A 137 -0.13 -3.53 7.67
CA ILE A 137 -0.55 -4.84 8.15
C ILE A 137 -2.08 -4.93 8.17
N LEU A 138 -2.65 -5.97 7.54
CA LEU A 138 -4.09 -6.23 7.53
C LEU A 138 -4.48 -7.32 8.52
N GLU A 139 -3.71 -8.41 8.56
CA GLU A 139 -3.99 -9.57 9.40
C GLU A 139 -2.67 -10.26 9.76
N ILE A 140 -2.53 -10.68 11.02
CA ILE A 140 -1.39 -11.45 11.49
C ILE A 140 -1.86 -12.85 11.83
N ARG A 141 -1.15 -13.87 11.35
CA ARG A 141 -1.40 -15.27 11.68
C ARG A 141 -0.11 -16.01 12.00
N ALA A 142 -0.20 -17.00 12.88
CA ALA A 142 0.90 -17.91 13.13
C ALA A 142 0.43 -19.37 13.23
N SER A 143 1.26 -20.29 12.73
CA SER A 143 1.12 -21.72 13.08
C SER A 143 1.87 -22.05 14.38
N ASP A 144 3.00 -21.39 14.60
CA ASP A 144 3.88 -21.52 15.77
C ASP A 144 4.79 -20.28 15.89
N GLU A 145 5.70 -20.28 16.86
CA GLU A 145 6.58 -19.17 17.19
C GLU A 145 7.58 -18.79 16.08
N HIS A 146 7.89 -19.71 15.17
CA HIS A 146 8.82 -19.48 14.07
C HIS A 146 8.12 -19.17 12.75
N HIS A 147 6.84 -19.52 12.64
CA HIS A 147 6.06 -19.40 11.41
C HIS A 147 4.94 -18.37 11.58
N VAL A 148 5.35 -17.11 11.65
CA VAL A 148 4.47 -15.95 11.77
C VAL A 148 4.44 -15.19 10.44
N TYR A 149 3.23 -14.92 9.95
CA TYR A 149 3.01 -14.29 8.66
C TYR A 149 2.01 -13.14 8.79
N ALA A 150 2.22 -12.10 8.00
CA ALA A 150 1.33 -10.94 7.91
C ALA A 150 0.77 -10.83 6.50
N ARG A 151 -0.56 -10.74 6.37
CA ARG A 151 -1.18 -10.25 5.14
C ARG A 151 -1.11 -8.72 5.16
N VAL A 152 -0.67 -8.12 4.07
CA VAL A 152 -0.37 -6.70 3.99
C VAL A 152 -0.96 -6.07 2.74
N TYR A 153 -1.11 -4.75 2.77
CA TYR A 153 -1.16 -3.91 1.57
C TYR A 153 0.15 -3.17 1.39
N TRP A 154 0.69 -3.20 0.18
CA TRP A 154 1.87 -2.43 -0.16
C TRP A 154 1.56 -0.94 -0.29
N MET A 155 2.44 -0.11 0.25
CA MET A 155 2.51 1.32 -0.05
C MET A 155 3.57 1.50 -1.13
N TYR A 156 3.25 2.29 -2.15
CA TYR A 156 4.15 2.55 -3.26
C TYR A 156 4.87 3.87 -3.04
N TRP A 157 6.17 3.88 -3.31
CA TRP A 157 6.83 5.15 -3.63
C TRP A 157 6.34 5.62 -5.01
N PRO A 158 6.14 6.93 -5.22
CA PRO A 158 5.76 7.47 -6.52
C PRO A 158 6.65 6.99 -7.66
N ASP A 159 7.96 6.86 -7.43
CA ASP A 159 8.96 6.38 -8.39
C ASP A 159 8.69 4.95 -8.88
N GLU A 160 7.98 4.15 -8.08
CA GLU A 160 7.66 2.75 -8.36
C GLU A 160 6.30 2.57 -9.06
N LEU A 161 5.61 3.67 -9.41
CA LEU A 161 4.31 3.60 -10.08
C LEU A 161 4.44 2.86 -11.42
N PRO A 162 3.66 1.78 -11.63
CA PRO A 162 3.79 0.95 -12.82
C PRO A 162 3.54 1.73 -14.12
N PRO A 163 4.22 1.37 -15.22
CA PRO A 163 3.86 1.87 -16.54
C PRO A 163 2.41 1.52 -16.87
N GLY A 164 1.69 2.47 -17.46
CA GLY A 164 0.27 2.27 -17.80
C GLY A 164 -0.70 2.70 -16.69
N THR A 165 -0.20 3.26 -15.59
CA THR A 165 -1.05 3.82 -14.53
C THR A 165 -1.86 5.00 -15.08
N ILE A 166 -3.16 4.99 -14.85
CA ILE A 166 -4.07 6.05 -15.27
C ILE A 166 -4.15 7.09 -14.15
N ASP A 167 -3.76 8.33 -14.45
CA ASP A 167 -3.99 9.50 -13.60
C ASP A 167 -4.91 10.47 -14.33
N ARG A 168 -6.16 10.53 -13.87
CA ARG A 168 -7.24 11.25 -14.56
C ARG A 168 -7.33 10.78 -16.02
N LYS A 169 -7.11 11.69 -16.98
CA LYS A 169 -7.15 11.44 -18.43
C LYS A 169 -5.79 11.08 -19.03
N LYS A 170 -4.75 10.92 -18.22
CA LYS A 170 -3.37 10.69 -18.68
C LYS A 170 -2.89 9.31 -18.24
N THR A 171 -1.99 8.73 -19.04
CA THR A 171 -1.21 7.57 -18.64
C THR A 171 0.14 8.05 -18.12
N VAL A 172 0.50 7.62 -16.92
CA VAL A 172 1.71 8.02 -16.20
C VAL A 172 2.55 6.80 -15.84
N GLN A 173 3.80 7.06 -15.49
CA GLN A 173 4.74 6.11 -14.94
C GLN A 173 5.66 6.87 -13.98
N GLY A 174 6.00 6.23 -12.86
CA GLY A 174 6.88 6.83 -11.86
C GLY A 174 6.34 8.13 -11.26
N ARG A 175 7.22 8.83 -10.56
CA ARG A 175 6.93 10.04 -9.83
C ARG A 175 6.46 11.15 -10.75
N GLN A 176 5.35 11.79 -10.37
CA GLN A 176 4.83 12.97 -11.06
C GLN A 176 5.34 14.26 -10.39
N PRO A 177 5.38 15.39 -11.11
CA PRO A 177 5.94 16.64 -10.57
C PRO A 177 5.24 17.17 -9.30
N TYR A 178 3.98 16.78 -9.10
CA TYR A 178 3.19 17.18 -7.93
C TYR A 178 3.41 16.29 -6.71
N HIS A 179 4.14 15.18 -6.83
CA HIS A 179 4.40 14.29 -5.71
C HIS A 179 5.51 14.83 -4.80
N GLY A 180 5.25 14.86 -3.49
CA GLY A 180 6.25 15.24 -2.50
C GLY A 180 7.26 14.14 -2.19
N THR A 181 8.38 14.51 -1.60
CA THR A 181 9.55 13.66 -1.37
C THR A 181 9.23 12.49 -0.45
N ASN A 182 8.46 12.75 0.61
CA ASN A 182 8.03 11.75 1.60
C ASN A 182 6.61 11.20 1.32
N GLU A 183 6.08 11.45 0.12
CA GLU A 183 4.76 10.96 -0.28
C GLU A 183 4.82 9.46 -0.63
N LEU A 184 3.89 8.70 -0.08
CA LEU A 184 3.56 7.34 -0.45
C LEU A 184 2.19 7.31 -1.11
N ILE A 185 1.98 6.29 -1.94
CA ILE A 185 0.71 6.00 -2.59
C ILE A 185 0.11 4.77 -1.91
N ALA A 186 -1.05 4.94 -1.28
CA ALA A 186 -1.79 3.82 -0.72
C ALA A 186 -2.23 2.87 -1.85
N SER A 187 -2.23 1.56 -1.65
CA SER A 187 -2.71 0.64 -2.69
C SER A 187 -3.52 -0.51 -2.14
N ASN A 188 -4.28 -1.16 -3.01
CA ASN A 188 -4.93 -2.44 -2.74
C ASN A 188 -4.06 -3.64 -3.13
N HIS A 189 -2.77 -3.44 -3.41
CA HIS A 189 -1.86 -4.53 -3.74
C HIS A 189 -1.60 -5.38 -2.50
N MET A 190 -2.31 -6.50 -2.43
CA MET A 190 -2.27 -7.46 -1.34
C MET A 190 -1.16 -8.49 -1.51
N ASP A 191 -0.48 -8.80 -0.42
CA ASP A 191 0.47 -9.91 -0.37
C ASP A 191 0.49 -10.54 1.04
N ILE A 192 1.16 -11.67 1.19
CA ILE A 192 1.48 -12.27 2.49
C ILE A 192 3.00 -12.32 2.60
N ILE A 193 3.52 -11.80 3.71
CA ILE A 193 4.94 -11.79 4.03
C ILE A 193 5.21 -12.62 5.29
N ASN A 194 6.41 -13.19 5.36
CA ASN A 194 6.94 -13.70 6.62
C ASN A 194 7.43 -12.51 7.46
N VAL A 195 7.01 -12.42 8.72
CA VAL A 195 7.28 -11.23 9.55
C VAL A 195 8.77 -10.97 9.78
N VAL A 196 9.64 -11.98 9.62
CA VAL A 196 11.09 -11.79 9.74
C VAL A 196 11.68 -10.88 8.66
N SER A 197 10.93 -10.60 7.58
CA SER A 197 11.29 -9.60 6.56
C SER A 197 11.04 -8.15 7.01
N VAL A 198 10.34 -7.93 8.12
CA VAL A 198 10.08 -6.59 8.67
C VAL A 198 11.34 -6.05 9.31
N THR A 199 11.74 -4.85 8.91
CA THR A 199 12.99 -4.22 9.38
C THR A 199 12.73 -3.22 10.50
N ALA A 200 11.66 -2.42 10.40
CA ALA A 200 11.32 -1.40 11.38
C ALA A 200 9.83 -0.99 11.32
N PRO A 201 9.28 -0.38 12.38
CA PRO A 201 8.01 0.32 12.30
C PRO A 201 8.08 1.52 11.33
N ALA A 202 6.98 1.77 10.62
CA ALA A 202 6.79 2.98 9.84
C ALA A 202 5.65 3.82 10.44
N ILE A 203 5.83 5.14 10.42
CA ILE A 203 4.78 6.11 10.76
C ILE A 203 4.38 6.74 9.44
N VAL A 204 3.14 6.47 9.03
CA VAL A 204 2.58 7.00 7.78
C VAL A 204 1.24 7.64 8.08
N ASN A 205 1.14 8.94 7.82
CA ASN A 205 -0.07 9.71 8.08
C ASN A 205 -0.91 9.83 6.82
N GLN A 206 -2.24 9.85 6.96
CA GLN A 206 -3.09 10.31 5.88
C GLN A 206 -3.08 11.84 5.90
N TRP A 207 -2.74 12.46 4.76
CA TRP A 207 -2.86 13.91 4.62
C TRP A 207 -4.15 14.27 3.90
N ILE A 208 -4.83 15.26 4.44
CA ILE A 208 -6.04 15.85 3.89
C ILE A 208 -5.66 17.28 3.52
N GLU A 209 -5.80 17.64 2.24
CA GLU A 209 -5.33 18.93 1.70
C GLU A 209 -6.03 20.16 2.31
N SER A 210 -7.17 19.97 2.98
CA SER A 210 -7.86 21.03 3.72
C SER A 210 -7.33 21.25 5.13
N ASP A 211 -6.43 20.38 5.58
CA ASP A 211 -5.79 20.47 6.88
C ASP A 211 -4.43 21.17 6.71
N ASP A 212 -4.32 22.38 7.25
CA ASP A 212 -3.12 23.23 7.19
C ASP A 212 -2.01 22.73 8.15
N GLU A 213 -2.19 21.56 8.78
CA GLU A 213 -1.14 20.93 9.58
C GLU A 213 0.08 20.56 8.71
N GLU A 214 1.23 21.07 9.15
CA GLU A 214 2.48 20.93 8.44
C GLU A 214 2.99 19.48 8.52
N ILE A 215 3.02 18.78 7.38
CA ILE A 215 3.62 17.44 7.27
C ILE A 215 5.14 17.56 7.26
N GLN A 216 5.74 18.11 8.32
CA GLN A 216 7.19 18.24 8.38
C GLN A 216 7.84 16.89 8.67
N GLY A 217 8.45 16.30 7.65
CA GLY A 217 9.46 15.24 7.79
C GLY A 217 8.97 13.81 8.05
N ALA A 218 7.65 13.57 8.08
CA ALA A 218 7.07 12.22 8.20
C ALA A 218 6.62 11.68 6.84
N LEU A 219 6.50 10.35 6.71
CA LEU A 219 5.84 9.74 5.55
C LEU A 219 4.35 10.03 5.60
N TYR A 220 3.76 10.28 4.45
CA TYR A 220 2.32 10.52 4.33
C TYR A 220 1.77 9.97 3.03
N TRP A 221 0.45 9.87 2.95
CA TRP A 221 -0.26 9.55 1.71
C TRP A 221 -1.53 10.41 1.61
N ARG A 222 -1.86 10.84 0.40
CA ARG A 222 -3.15 11.49 0.07
C ARG A 222 -3.83 10.86 -1.15
N GLN A 223 -3.04 10.17 -1.97
CA GLN A 223 -3.47 9.51 -3.19
C GLN A 223 -3.43 7.99 -3.01
N ALA A 224 -4.32 7.28 -3.70
CA ALA A 224 -4.36 5.83 -3.71
C ALA A 224 -4.28 5.26 -5.13
N TYR A 225 -3.81 4.02 -5.27
CA TYR A 225 -3.63 3.28 -6.52
C TYR A 225 -4.37 1.95 -6.45
N ASP A 226 -5.29 1.72 -7.40
CA ASP A 226 -5.91 0.40 -7.60
C ASP A 226 -5.03 -0.42 -8.55
N CYS A 227 -4.44 -1.51 -8.05
CA CYS A 227 -3.60 -2.39 -8.85
C CYS A 227 -4.40 -3.26 -9.82
N CYS A 228 -5.66 -3.58 -9.54
CA CYS A 228 -6.54 -4.38 -10.40
C CYS A 228 -7.06 -3.56 -11.59
N LYS A 229 -7.32 -2.26 -11.35
CA LYS A 229 -7.65 -1.28 -12.39
C LYS A 229 -6.60 -0.18 -12.31
N PRO A 230 -5.47 -0.26 -13.04
CA PRO A 230 -4.27 0.53 -12.83
C PRO A 230 -4.56 2.04 -12.92
N GLN A 231 -5.05 2.63 -11.85
CA GLN A 231 -5.65 3.96 -11.78
C GLN A 231 -5.35 4.58 -10.42
N LEU A 232 -4.96 5.85 -10.43
CA LEU A 232 -4.83 6.67 -9.25
C LEU A 232 -6.15 7.35 -8.90
N SER A 233 -6.42 7.48 -7.60
CA SER A 233 -7.47 8.37 -7.11
C SER A 233 -7.11 9.81 -7.48
N SER A 234 -8.10 10.65 -7.70
CA SER A 234 -7.87 12.08 -7.92
C SER A 234 -7.27 12.75 -6.66
N VAL A 235 -6.63 13.90 -6.89
CA VAL A 235 -6.08 14.81 -5.88
C VAL A 235 -6.59 16.21 -6.24
N GLY A 236 -6.78 17.09 -5.25
CA GLY A 236 -7.30 18.44 -5.47
C GLY A 236 -6.46 19.26 -6.44
N ILE A 237 -7.11 20.08 -7.27
CA ILE A 237 -6.44 21.02 -8.17
C ILE A 237 -6.40 22.38 -7.48
N ILE A 238 -5.21 22.79 -7.06
CA ILE A 238 -4.98 24.08 -6.40
C ILE A 238 -4.19 25.02 -7.32
N CYS A 239 -3.43 24.50 -8.28
CA CYS A 239 -2.63 25.33 -9.19
C CYS A 239 -3.45 25.88 -10.37
N LYS A 240 -3.14 27.11 -10.82
CA LYS A 240 -3.64 27.65 -12.12
C LYS A 240 -3.29 26.76 -13.32
N CYS A 241 -2.22 25.99 -13.21
CA CYS A 241 -1.72 25.05 -14.20
C CYS A 241 -2.55 23.76 -14.32
N GLU A 242 -3.69 23.67 -13.64
CA GLU A 242 -4.58 22.50 -13.58
C GLU A 242 -3.92 21.22 -13.03
N ALA A 243 -2.80 21.39 -12.31
CA ALA A 243 -2.10 20.33 -11.60
C ALA A 243 -2.38 20.39 -10.09
N PRO A 244 -2.32 19.25 -9.39
CA PRO A 244 -2.19 19.26 -7.93
C PRO A 244 -0.93 20.01 -7.50
N ALA A 245 -0.97 20.56 -6.29
CA ALA A 245 0.19 21.20 -5.70
C ALA A 245 1.22 20.16 -5.22
N ASN A 246 2.50 20.45 -5.44
CA ASN A 246 3.57 19.76 -4.72
C ASN A 246 3.70 20.34 -3.30
N PRO A 247 3.52 19.54 -2.23
CA PRO A 247 3.60 20.02 -0.85
C PRO A 247 5.01 20.42 -0.40
N ASP A 248 6.06 19.99 -1.11
CA ASP A 248 7.43 20.41 -0.82
C ASP A 248 7.77 21.77 -1.44
N LYS A 249 6.89 22.29 -2.31
CA LYS A 249 7.07 23.58 -2.97
C LYS A 249 6.21 24.64 -2.31
N MET A 250 6.78 25.83 -2.16
CA MET A 250 6.04 26.98 -1.66
C MET A 250 4.96 27.38 -2.68
N LEU A 251 3.70 27.28 -2.27
CA LEU A 251 2.58 27.83 -3.02
C LEU A 251 2.48 29.32 -2.75
N ILE A 252 2.63 30.13 -3.79
CA ILE A 252 2.39 31.56 -3.71
C ILE A 252 0.91 31.80 -4.06
N GLY A 253 0.13 32.17 -3.05
CA GLY A 253 -1.28 32.54 -3.22
C GLY A 253 -1.42 33.80 -4.08
N CYS A 254 -2.38 33.79 -4.99
CA CYS A 254 -2.69 34.96 -5.81
C CYS A 254 -3.69 35.86 -5.07
N THR A 255 -3.30 37.10 -4.75
CA THR A 255 -4.12 38.08 -4.01
C THR A 255 -5.21 38.75 -4.85
N SER A 256 -5.39 38.35 -6.11
CA SER A 256 -6.49 38.84 -6.94
C SER A 256 -7.81 38.22 -6.47
N SER A 257 -8.86 39.03 -6.36
CA SER A 257 -10.22 38.59 -5.98
C SER A 257 -10.80 37.47 -6.88
N GLU A 258 -10.32 37.34 -8.12
CA GLU A 258 -10.69 36.22 -9.02
C GLU A 258 -10.08 34.86 -8.59
N CYS A 259 -8.95 34.88 -7.88
CA CYS A 259 -8.26 33.66 -7.41
C CYS A 259 -8.75 33.19 -6.04
N GLU A 260 -9.29 34.09 -5.22
CA GLU A 260 -9.95 33.74 -3.95
C GLU A 260 -11.21 32.89 -4.17
N GLN A 261 -11.92 33.07 -5.29
CA GLN A 261 -13.06 32.24 -5.66
C GLN A 261 -12.68 30.85 -6.20
N THR A 262 -11.41 30.66 -6.58
CA THR A 262 -10.94 29.43 -7.25
C THR A 262 -9.82 28.69 -6.52
N HIS A 263 -9.37 29.19 -5.35
CA HIS A 263 -8.21 28.67 -4.58
C HIS A 263 -6.95 28.45 -5.44
N ARG A 264 -6.67 29.37 -6.37
CA ARG A 264 -5.62 29.21 -7.38
C ARG A 264 -4.27 29.78 -6.94
N ALA A 265 -3.26 28.92 -6.75
CA ALA A 265 -1.88 29.28 -6.40
C ALA A 265 -0.89 29.09 -7.58
N PHE A 266 0.31 29.68 -7.44
CA PHE A 266 1.45 29.48 -8.34
C PHE A 266 2.58 28.73 -7.63
N GLU A 267 3.25 27.81 -8.33
CA GLU A 267 4.54 27.24 -7.90
C GLU A 267 5.67 28.17 -8.38
N GLY A 268 6.61 28.53 -7.50
CA GLY A 268 7.78 29.36 -7.84
C GLY A 268 9.07 28.82 -7.23
N GLU A 269 10.19 29.01 -7.93
CA GLU A 269 11.56 28.90 -7.40
C GLU A 269 12.07 30.33 -7.12
N ILE A 270 12.86 30.51 -6.06
CA ILE A 270 13.56 31.77 -5.75
C ILE A 270 14.84 31.85 -6.57
#